data_AF-A0A3Q3GTQ7-F1
#
_entry.id   AF-A0A3Q3GTQ7-F1
#
_cell.length_a   1.000
_cell.length_b   1.000
_cell.length_c   1.000
_cell.angle_alpha   90.00
_cell.angle_beta   90.00
_cell.angle_gamma   90.00
#
_symmetry.space_group_name_H-M   'P 1'
#
loop_
_entity.id
_entity.type
_entity.pdbx_description
1 polymer ?
#
loop_
_entity_poly.entity_id
_entity_poly.type
_entity_poly.pdbx_seq_one_letter_code
_entity_poly.pdbx_strand_id
1 'polypeptide(L)'
;MENKHKSSVHFVFNSLPPIISFSRFLELIQEKFQDVTLSPGWMVAYSPPLFTQTYTRLMVEDMYDMIKDVPQKVTFPVHALLVQRGWQHISWLLSQSPRFSLTLWQGSIHPNISDLLFVRDNSYPARVYYDIYEPTLSEFKQAARQQGRVRRFYPGGDLMDFLFPAHTSDLHFMSTVTQHNSEEVRWFTVRDLPSLMVQLTGAAAGMLVVQVSSDSEPAGVPLVEGSGESSLTLQDVLLLLGQRAEAPWGVHLRICTQQLLEASLKLLHSAYSREELYRPVWISMEGVQSNTQEFVSTVERLFPYVTLVPATLSTVSQRVAVHLNTLPHGREGLNSLKKMMDRYDLILEEDTKHPAGAFRDFKRLKTEQRGGRNTNLYMISDPS
;
A
#
# COMPACT_ATOMS: atom_id res chain seq x y z
N MET A 1 -12.77 -9.19 -34.24
CA MET A 1 -14.11 -9.75 -33.92
C MET A 1 -14.53 -9.19 -32.58
N GLU A 2 -15.76 -8.63 -32.55
CA GLU A 2 -16.46 -7.97 -31.44
C GLU A 2 -15.80 -6.77 -30.73
N ASN A 3 -15.89 -5.61 -31.36
CA ASN A 3 -15.82 -4.31 -30.70
C ASN A 3 -17.10 -4.07 -29.88
N LYS A 4 -17.11 -4.41 -28.59
CA LYS A 4 -18.12 -3.89 -27.66
C LYS A 4 -17.69 -2.49 -27.23
N HIS A 5 -18.35 -1.47 -27.78
CA HIS A 5 -18.29 -0.09 -27.28
C HIS A 5 -18.65 -0.07 -25.79
N LYS A 6 -17.65 0.14 -24.93
CA LYS A 6 -17.87 0.64 -23.57
C LYS A 6 -17.96 2.16 -23.67
N SER A 7 -19.16 2.69 -23.55
CA SER A 7 -19.38 4.13 -23.44
C SER A 7 -18.88 4.59 -22.06
N SER A 8 -17.72 5.23 -22.01
CA SER A 8 -17.29 6.02 -20.84
C SER A 8 -17.87 7.42 -20.99
N VAL A 9 -18.76 7.81 -20.07
CA VAL A 9 -19.31 9.17 -20.04
C VAL A 9 -18.40 10.03 -19.16
N HIS A 10 -17.71 10.98 -19.77
CA HIS A 10 -16.86 11.96 -19.07
C HIS A 10 -17.68 13.22 -18.79
N PHE A 11 -17.78 13.61 -17.52
CA PHE A 11 -18.35 14.90 -17.14
C PHE A 11 -17.27 15.78 -16.51
N VAL A 12 -16.97 16.91 -17.17
CA VAL A 12 -16.13 17.98 -16.64
C VAL A 12 -17.07 19.06 -16.11
N PHE A 13 -17.06 19.31 -14.80
CA PHE A 13 -17.82 20.42 -14.21
C PHE A 13 -17.07 21.73 -14.47
N ASN A 14 -17.47 22.45 -15.53
CA ASN A 14 -17.11 23.85 -15.74
C ASN A 14 -17.94 24.77 -14.82
N SER A 15 -17.44 25.99 -14.63
CA SER A 15 -17.78 27.06 -13.67
C SER A 15 -19.23 27.61 -13.65
N LEU A 16 -20.22 26.84 -14.10
CA LEU A 16 -21.64 27.12 -13.93
C LEU A 16 -22.18 26.28 -12.76
N PRO A 17 -23.15 26.77 -11.97
CA PRO A 17 -23.78 25.94 -10.96
C PRO A 17 -24.38 24.70 -11.63
N PRO A 18 -24.10 23.49 -11.12
CA PRO A 18 -24.54 22.27 -11.78
C PRO A 18 -26.07 22.24 -11.82
N ILE A 19 -26.64 22.03 -13.02
CA ILE A 19 -28.09 21.97 -13.27
C ILE A 19 -28.75 20.83 -12.46
N ILE A 20 -27.96 19.85 -12.01
CA ILE A 20 -28.38 18.71 -11.19
C ILE A 20 -27.35 18.54 -10.05
N SER A 21 -27.81 18.33 -8.81
CA SER A 21 -26.91 18.02 -7.70
C SER A 21 -26.24 16.65 -7.89
N PHE A 22 -25.01 16.49 -7.40
CA PHE A 22 -24.27 15.24 -7.55
C PHE A 22 -25.01 14.01 -6.99
N SER A 23 -25.66 14.15 -5.82
CA SER A 23 -26.48 13.09 -5.23
C SER A 23 -27.63 12.68 -6.16
N ARG A 24 -28.33 13.65 -6.75
CA ARG A 24 -29.43 13.38 -7.68
C ARG A 24 -28.93 12.72 -8.97
N PHE A 25 -27.76 13.11 -9.44
CA PHE A 25 -27.11 12.45 -10.58
C PHE A 25 -26.83 10.98 -10.27
N LEU A 26 -26.23 10.67 -9.11
CA LEU A 26 -25.93 9.29 -8.72
C LEU A 26 -27.20 8.44 -8.57
N GLU A 27 -28.26 8.99 -7.99
CA GLU A 27 -29.57 8.29 -7.90
C GLU A 27 -30.10 7.91 -9.29
N LEU A 28 -30.07 8.86 -10.25
CA LEU A 28 -30.56 8.62 -11.60
C LEU A 28 -29.73 7.58 -12.34
N ILE A 29 -28.40 7.60 -12.17
CA ILE A 29 -27.54 6.58 -12.77
C ILE A 29 -27.81 5.20 -12.16
N GLN A 30 -28.02 5.11 -10.85
CA GLN A 30 -28.40 3.86 -10.19
C GLN A 30 -29.75 3.32 -10.66
N GLU A 31 -30.72 4.19 -10.92
CA GLU A 31 -32.03 3.79 -11.40
C GLU A 31 -32.01 3.38 -12.88
N LYS A 32 -31.33 4.15 -13.74
CA LYS A 32 -31.45 4.02 -15.20
C LYS A 32 -30.29 3.27 -15.87
N PHE A 33 -29.12 3.23 -15.24
CA PHE A 33 -27.88 2.72 -15.85
C PHE A 33 -27.07 1.89 -14.84
N GLN A 34 -27.52 0.66 -14.57
CA GLN A 34 -26.88 -0.22 -13.59
C GLN A 34 -25.53 -0.79 -14.07
N ASP A 35 -25.35 -0.95 -15.40
CA ASP A 35 -24.16 -1.57 -15.99
C ASP A 35 -23.12 -0.56 -16.53
N VAL A 36 -23.24 0.72 -16.17
CA VAL A 36 -22.28 1.76 -16.58
C VAL A 36 -21.03 1.74 -15.68
N THR A 37 -19.90 2.19 -16.22
CA THR A 37 -18.74 2.55 -15.40
C THR A 37 -18.76 4.06 -15.15
N LEU A 38 -18.88 4.46 -13.90
CA LEU A 38 -18.84 5.86 -13.49
C LEU A 38 -17.41 6.39 -13.58
N SER A 39 -17.23 7.60 -14.13
CA SER A 39 -15.94 8.28 -14.12
C SER A 39 -16.06 9.68 -13.52
N PRO A 40 -16.08 9.79 -12.18
CA PRO A 40 -16.21 11.08 -11.52
C PRO A 40 -14.94 11.91 -11.73
N GLY A 41 -15.10 13.15 -12.17
CA GLY A 41 -14.01 14.10 -12.30
C GLY A 41 -13.58 14.67 -10.93
N TRP A 42 -12.34 15.17 -10.88
CA TRP A 42 -11.74 15.82 -9.72
C TRP A 42 -10.95 17.01 -10.25
N MET A 43 -11.09 18.17 -9.61
CA MET A 43 -10.26 19.32 -9.92
C MET A 43 -8.95 19.21 -9.15
N VAL A 44 -7.83 19.12 -9.87
CA VAL A 44 -6.50 19.33 -9.30
C VAL A 44 -5.98 20.64 -9.87
N ALA A 45 -5.54 21.55 -9.01
CA ALA A 45 -4.85 22.75 -9.45
C ALA A 45 -3.47 22.34 -10.01
N TYR A 46 -3.39 22.16 -11.33
CA TYR A 46 -2.16 21.85 -12.04
C TYR A 46 -1.93 22.85 -13.16
N SER A 47 -0.97 23.75 -12.96
CA SER A 47 -0.50 24.71 -13.95
C SER A 47 0.97 25.00 -13.67
N PRO A 48 1.89 24.13 -14.13
CA PRO A 48 3.31 24.37 -13.97
C PRO A 48 3.73 25.72 -14.60
N PRO A 49 4.63 26.49 -13.98
CA PRO A 49 5.32 26.20 -12.71
C PRO A 49 4.55 26.62 -11.45
N LEU A 50 3.39 27.29 -11.60
CA LEU A 50 2.67 27.96 -10.51
C LEU A 50 1.94 26.99 -9.57
N PHE A 51 1.35 25.92 -10.10
CA PHE A 51 0.67 24.89 -9.32
C PHE A 51 1.17 23.51 -9.73
N THR A 52 1.97 22.88 -8.87
CA THR A 52 2.53 21.53 -9.06
C THR A 52 2.02 20.54 -8.03
N GLN A 53 0.91 20.86 -7.36
CA GLN A 53 0.30 20.01 -6.35
C GLN A 53 -0.25 18.73 -7.00
N THR A 54 -0.26 17.65 -6.23
CA THR A 54 -0.84 16.36 -6.62
C THR A 54 -2.10 16.08 -5.83
N TYR A 55 -2.71 14.91 -6.04
CA TYR A 55 -3.84 14.40 -5.29
C TYR A 55 -3.52 14.34 -3.80
N THR A 56 -4.32 15.05 -3.00
CA THR A 56 -4.18 15.03 -1.54
C THR A 56 -5.11 13.97 -0.94
N ARG A 57 -4.85 13.63 0.32
CA ARG A 57 -5.70 12.78 1.14
C ARG A 57 -7.16 13.22 1.13
N LEU A 58 -7.42 14.48 1.49
CA LEU A 58 -8.78 15.02 1.61
C LEU A 58 -9.57 14.85 0.32
N MET A 59 -8.95 15.18 -0.82
CA MET A 59 -9.57 15.01 -2.13
C MET A 59 -9.96 13.57 -2.45
N VAL A 60 -9.12 12.61 -2.03
CA VAL A 60 -9.35 11.18 -2.27
C VAL A 60 -10.38 10.60 -1.32
N GLU A 61 -10.39 11.02 -0.05
CA GLU A 61 -11.40 10.60 0.94
C GLU A 61 -12.78 11.17 0.58
N ASP A 62 -12.87 12.46 0.21
CA ASP A 62 -14.11 13.08 -0.26
C ASP A 62 -14.66 12.33 -1.48
N MET A 63 -13.79 11.97 -2.43
CA MET A 63 -14.17 11.18 -3.60
C MET A 63 -14.70 9.80 -3.19
N TYR A 64 -14.01 9.12 -2.27
CA TYR A 64 -14.46 7.81 -1.77
C TYR A 64 -15.84 7.91 -1.11
N ASP A 65 -16.06 8.87 -0.22
CA ASP A 65 -17.32 9.03 0.49
C ASP A 65 -18.51 9.30 -0.46
N MET A 66 -18.25 9.96 -1.57
CA MET A 66 -19.23 10.20 -2.62
C MET A 66 -19.65 8.93 -3.40
N ILE A 67 -18.75 7.96 -3.55
CA ILE A 67 -18.93 6.84 -4.49
C ILE A 67 -18.97 5.46 -3.82
N LYS A 68 -18.63 5.34 -2.53
CA LYS A 68 -18.50 4.05 -1.84
C LYS A 68 -19.76 3.19 -1.92
N ASP A 69 -20.93 3.82 -1.85
CA ASP A 69 -22.23 3.15 -1.80
C ASP A 69 -22.85 2.88 -3.19
N VAL A 70 -22.27 3.40 -4.27
CA VAL A 70 -22.80 3.13 -5.62
C VAL A 70 -22.45 1.70 -6.05
N PRO A 71 -23.39 0.91 -6.62
CA PRO A 71 -23.12 -0.47 -7.02
C PRO A 71 -22.26 -0.59 -8.29
N GLN A 72 -22.22 0.45 -9.13
CA GLN A 72 -21.51 0.45 -10.42
C GLN A 72 -20.00 0.28 -10.27
N LYS A 73 -19.33 -0.09 -11.36
CA LYS A 73 -17.87 0.09 -11.46
C LYS A 73 -17.53 1.57 -11.49
N VAL A 74 -16.39 1.93 -10.91
CA VAL A 74 -15.90 3.32 -10.89
C VAL A 74 -14.50 3.34 -11.47
N THR A 75 -14.24 4.22 -12.44
CA THR A 75 -12.91 4.52 -12.94
C THR A 75 -12.52 5.96 -12.60
N PHE A 76 -11.36 6.09 -11.98
CA PHE A 76 -10.83 7.30 -11.41
C PHE A 76 -9.92 7.98 -12.44
N PRO A 77 -10.33 9.10 -13.06
CA PRO A 77 -9.52 9.81 -14.03
C PRO A 77 -8.37 10.53 -13.31
N VAL A 78 -7.14 10.06 -13.48
CA VAL A 78 -5.95 10.57 -12.82
C VAL A 78 -4.95 11.05 -13.87
N HIS A 79 -4.40 12.26 -13.69
CA HIS A 79 -3.42 12.83 -14.60
C HIS A 79 -2.12 12.04 -14.52
N ALA A 80 -1.61 11.55 -15.65
CA ALA A 80 -0.45 10.66 -15.73
C ALA A 80 0.83 11.26 -15.12
N LEU A 81 1.03 12.59 -15.20
CA LEU A 81 2.16 13.27 -14.55
C LEU A 81 2.09 13.38 -13.01
N LEU A 82 0.91 13.24 -12.43
CA LEU A 82 0.68 13.48 -11.00
C LEU A 82 0.54 12.18 -10.20
N VAL A 83 0.20 11.10 -10.89
CA VAL A 83 -0.14 9.81 -10.29
C VAL A 83 0.93 9.29 -9.33
N GLN A 84 2.22 9.35 -9.71
CA GLN A 84 3.29 8.82 -8.88
C GLN A 84 3.42 9.60 -7.56
N ARG A 85 3.34 10.93 -7.60
CA ARG A 85 3.44 11.79 -6.41
C ARG A 85 2.27 11.60 -5.45
N GLY A 86 1.08 11.33 -5.98
CA GLY A 86 -0.15 11.09 -5.21
C GLY A 86 -0.39 9.61 -4.91
N TRP A 87 0.54 8.72 -5.23
CA TRP A 87 0.29 7.28 -5.31
C TRP A 87 -0.21 6.69 -4.00
N GLN A 88 0.29 7.15 -2.87
CA GLN A 88 -0.14 6.68 -1.55
C GLN A 88 -1.66 6.78 -1.35
N HIS A 89 -2.27 7.90 -1.77
CA HIS A 89 -3.70 8.13 -1.65
C HIS A 89 -4.48 7.35 -2.70
N ILE A 90 -3.95 7.30 -3.93
CA ILE A 90 -4.57 6.58 -5.05
C ILE A 90 -4.59 5.07 -4.79
N SER A 91 -3.48 4.51 -4.29
CA SER A 91 -3.36 3.12 -3.88
C SER A 91 -4.35 2.79 -2.75
N TRP A 92 -4.46 3.66 -1.74
CA TRP A 92 -5.48 3.52 -0.71
C TRP A 92 -6.88 3.47 -1.30
N LEU A 93 -7.22 4.39 -2.21
CA LEU A 93 -8.54 4.42 -2.83
C LEU A 93 -8.84 3.12 -3.58
N LEU A 94 -7.93 2.66 -4.44
CA LEU A 94 -8.09 1.42 -5.21
C LEU A 94 -8.27 0.18 -4.34
N SER A 95 -7.72 0.20 -3.12
CA SER A 95 -7.85 -0.89 -2.15
C SER A 95 -9.19 -0.92 -1.41
N GLN A 96 -10.02 0.13 -1.50
CA GLN A 96 -11.31 0.17 -0.79
C GLN A 96 -12.39 -0.70 -1.44
N SER A 97 -12.32 -0.94 -2.75
CA SER A 97 -13.30 -1.78 -3.44
C SER A 97 -12.72 -2.40 -4.70
N PRO A 98 -13.00 -3.67 -5.03
CA PRO A 98 -12.62 -4.28 -6.31
C PRO A 98 -13.29 -3.60 -7.52
N ARG A 99 -14.37 -2.84 -7.31
CA ARG A 99 -15.09 -2.10 -8.36
C ARG A 99 -14.31 -0.90 -8.89
N PHE A 100 -13.29 -0.47 -8.16
CA PHE A 100 -12.54 0.74 -8.49
C PHE A 100 -11.44 0.45 -9.52
N SER A 101 -11.13 1.41 -10.37
CA SER A 101 -10.12 1.31 -11.42
C SER A 101 -9.57 2.70 -11.71
N LEU A 102 -8.48 2.81 -12.46
CA LEU A 102 -7.91 4.08 -12.90
C LEU A 102 -8.09 4.27 -14.40
N THR A 103 -8.36 5.51 -14.79
CA THR A 103 -8.11 6.01 -16.14
C THR A 103 -6.94 6.99 -16.04
N LEU A 104 -5.76 6.57 -16.46
CA LEU A 104 -4.60 7.45 -16.55
C LEU A 104 -4.67 8.23 -17.84
N TRP A 105 -4.95 9.52 -17.75
CA TRP A 105 -5.04 10.39 -18.90
C TRP A 105 -3.84 11.32 -18.99
N GLN A 106 -3.42 11.61 -20.22
CA GLN A 106 -2.40 12.62 -20.46
C GLN A 106 -3.01 13.95 -20.91
N GLY A 107 -2.43 15.04 -20.41
CA GLY A 107 -2.67 16.37 -20.96
C GLY A 107 -1.78 16.66 -22.18
N SER A 108 -1.39 17.92 -22.33
CA SER A 108 -0.48 18.37 -23.40
C SER A 108 0.98 17.97 -23.21
N ILE A 109 1.36 17.55 -21.99
CA ILE A 109 2.71 17.17 -21.63
C ILE A 109 2.81 15.64 -21.58
N HIS A 110 3.78 15.09 -22.31
CA HIS A 110 4.03 13.65 -22.36
C HIS A 110 4.51 13.13 -20.99
N PRO A 111 3.89 12.05 -20.47
CA PRO A 111 4.35 11.43 -19.23
C PRO A 111 5.63 10.63 -19.43
N ASN A 112 6.43 10.52 -18.37
CA ASN A 112 7.61 9.67 -18.39
C ASN A 112 7.20 8.19 -18.40
N ILE A 113 7.91 7.38 -19.19
CA ILE A 113 7.73 5.92 -19.22
C ILE A 113 7.92 5.30 -17.84
N SER A 114 8.88 5.84 -17.07
CA SER A 114 9.14 5.48 -15.67
C SER A 114 7.88 5.55 -14.79
N ASP A 115 7.09 6.62 -14.93
CA ASP A 115 5.93 6.87 -14.08
C ASP A 115 4.78 5.94 -14.45
N LEU A 116 4.62 5.66 -15.75
CA LEU A 116 3.66 4.68 -16.25
C LEU A 116 4.01 3.25 -15.80
N LEU A 117 5.29 2.89 -15.84
CA LEU A 117 5.78 1.60 -15.32
C LEU A 117 5.58 1.49 -13.81
N PHE A 118 5.81 2.57 -13.06
CA PHE A 118 5.56 2.59 -11.63
C PHE A 118 4.09 2.31 -11.32
N VAL A 119 3.14 2.90 -12.05
CA VAL A 119 1.72 2.57 -11.86
C VAL A 119 1.44 1.13 -12.21
N ARG A 120 1.97 0.63 -13.34
CA ARG A 120 1.83 -0.78 -13.74
C ARG A 120 2.35 -1.75 -12.68
N ASP A 121 3.47 -1.42 -12.04
CA ASP A 121 4.11 -2.26 -11.03
C ASP A 121 3.33 -2.33 -9.73
N ASN A 122 2.57 -1.28 -9.43
CA ASN A 122 1.90 -1.11 -8.15
C ASN A 122 0.38 -1.24 -8.24
N SER A 123 -0.15 -1.57 -9.41
CA SER A 123 -1.57 -1.81 -9.63
C SER A 123 -1.79 -3.09 -10.39
N TYR A 124 -3.01 -3.60 -10.33
CA TYR A 124 -3.41 -4.70 -11.19
C TYR A 124 -3.58 -4.18 -12.64
N PRO A 125 -2.91 -4.79 -13.64
CA PRO A 125 -2.98 -4.32 -15.02
C PRO A 125 -4.41 -4.23 -15.57
N ALA A 126 -5.32 -5.11 -15.15
CA ALA A 126 -6.72 -5.09 -15.55
C ALA A 126 -7.56 -3.94 -14.95
N ARG A 127 -7.01 -3.22 -13.95
CA ARG A 127 -7.68 -2.11 -13.26
C ARG A 127 -7.17 -0.74 -13.70
N VAL A 128 -6.30 -0.66 -14.72
CA VAL A 128 -5.78 0.60 -15.25
C VAL A 128 -5.98 0.68 -16.74
N TYR A 129 -6.72 1.70 -17.17
CA TYR A 129 -6.81 2.11 -18.56
C TYR A 129 -5.83 3.26 -18.81
N TYR A 130 -5.00 3.15 -19.85
CA TYR A 130 -3.99 4.14 -20.22
C TYR A 130 -4.49 4.94 -21.42
N ASP A 131 -4.97 6.15 -21.19
CA ASP A 131 -5.35 7.14 -22.20
C ASP A 131 -4.15 8.03 -22.53
N ILE A 132 -3.16 7.43 -23.21
CA ILE A 132 -1.84 7.99 -23.52
C ILE A 132 -1.68 7.98 -25.05
N TYR A 133 -1.25 9.09 -25.65
CA TYR A 133 -1.07 9.18 -27.11
C TYR A 133 0.28 8.58 -27.54
N GLU A 134 0.36 8.22 -28.81
CA GLU A 134 1.61 7.79 -29.45
C GLU A 134 2.58 8.96 -29.61
N PRO A 135 3.91 8.71 -29.61
CA PRO A 135 4.59 7.40 -29.53
C PRO A 135 4.76 6.85 -28.09
N THR A 136 4.45 7.65 -27.08
CA THR A 136 4.69 7.34 -25.66
C THR A 136 4.05 6.01 -25.24
N LEU A 137 2.83 5.73 -25.73
CA LEU A 137 2.13 4.49 -25.45
C LEU A 137 2.87 3.25 -26.00
N SER A 138 3.43 3.33 -27.20
CA SER A 138 4.22 2.24 -27.79
C SER A 138 5.51 2.00 -27.03
N GLU A 139 6.24 3.06 -26.67
CA GLU A 139 7.46 2.98 -25.85
C GLU A 139 7.16 2.35 -24.49
N PHE A 140 6.06 2.76 -23.84
CA PHE A 140 5.61 2.18 -22.59
C PHE A 140 5.32 0.67 -22.73
N LYS A 141 4.56 0.28 -23.77
CA LYS A 141 4.27 -1.15 -24.03
C LYS A 141 5.53 -1.96 -24.28
N GLN A 142 6.53 -1.39 -24.96
CA GLN A 142 7.81 -2.03 -25.19
C GLN A 142 8.58 -2.21 -23.88
N ALA A 143 8.72 -1.15 -23.09
CA ALA A 143 9.40 -1.18 -21.80
C ALA A 143 8.71 -2.16 -20.82
N ALA A 144 7.39 -2.19 -20.81
CA ALA A 144 6.58 -3.09 -19.98
C ALA A 144 6.74 -4.59 -20.32
N ARG A 145 7.26 -4.92 -21.50
CA ARG A 145 7.52 -6.30 -21.97
C ARG A 145 8.98 -6.72 -21.78
N GLN A 146 9.86 -5.81 -21.36
CA GLN A 146 11.26 -6.15 -21.11
C GLN A 146 11.35 -7.22 -20.01
N GLN A 147 12.04 -8.31 -20.33
CA GLN A 147 12.32 -9.39 -19.39
C GLN A 147 13.40 -8.96 -18.39
N GLY A 148 13.34 -9.47 -17.16
CA GLY A 148 14.34 -9.19 -16.12
C GLY A 148 14.30 -7.76 -15.58
N ARG A 149 13.24 -6.99 -15.86
CA ARG A 149 13.05 -5.67 -15.29
C ARG A 149 12.71 -5.78 -13.81
N VAL A 150 13.48 -5.10 -12.97
CA VAL A 150 13.20 -4.95 -11.54
C VAL A 150 11.86 -4.22 -11.35
N ARG A 151 10.98 -4.78 -10.54
CA ARG A 151 9.70 -4.16 -10.17
C ARG A 151 9.97 -2.99 -9.21
N ARG A 152 9.50 -1.79 -9.56
CA ARG A 152 9.60 -0.61 -8.71
C ARG A 152 8.46 -0.56 -7.69
N PHE A 153 8.50 -1.49 -6.74
CA PHE A 153 7.46 -1.64 -5.75
C PHE A 153 7.33 -0.41 -4.84
N TYR A 154 6.10 0.02 -4.59
CA TYR A 154 5.75 1.12 -3.72
C TYR A 154 5.92 0.70 -2.25
N PRO A 155 6.76 1.37 -1.43
CA PRO A 155 7.08 0.84 -0.10
C PRO A 155 5.89 0.78 0.88
N GLY A 156 4.82 1.55 0.66
CA GLY A 156 3.58 1.44 1.44
C GLY A 156 2.57 0.44 0.86
N GLY A 157 2.99 -0.41 -0.09
CA GLY A 157 2.16 -1.40 -0.76
C GLY A 157 1.86 -2.64 0.09
N ASP A 158 1.01 -3.51 -0.44
CA ASP A 158 0.62 -4.77 0.21
C ASP A 158 1.77 -5.79 0.17
N LEU A 159 2.15 -6.32 1.34
CA LEU A 159 3.19 -7.34 1.45
C LEU A 159 2.86 -8.60 0.63
N MET A 160 1.61 -9.03 0.61
CA MET A 160 1.23 -10.23 -0.14
C MET A 160 1.35 -10.01 -1.66
N ASP A 161 1.02 -8.82 -2.17
CA ASP A 161 1.22 -8.47 -3.57
C ASP A 161 2.72 -8.38 -3.93
N PHE A 162 3.58 -8.05 -2.97
CA PHE A 162 5.03 -8.04 -3.17
C PHE A 162 5.61 -9.46 -3.25
N LEU A 163 5.27 -10.31 -2.28
CA LEU A 163 5.77 -11.68 -2.19
C LEU A 163 5.22 -12.58 -3.30
N PHE A 164 3.96 -12.35 -3.68
CA PHE A 164 3.24 -13.16 -4.68
C PHE A 164 2.64 -12.24 -5.75
N PRO A 165 3.47 -11.65 -6.63
CA PRO A 165 3.00 -10.74 -7.65
C PRO A 165 2.03 -11.45 -8.60
N ALA A 166 0.83 -10.91 -8.76
CA ALA A 166 -0.14 -11.44 -9.71
C ALA A 166 0.44 -11.39 -11.15
N HIS A 167 0.61 -12.55 -11.77
CA HIS A 167 1.07 -12.61 -13.16
C HIS A 167 -0.05 -12.24 -14.12
N THR A 168 0.30 -11.54 -15.21
CA THR A 168 -0.61 -11.08 -16.26
C THR A 168 -1.43 -12.18 -16.96
N SER A 169 -1.13 -13.45 -16.69
CA SER A 169 -1.76 -14.62 -17.31
C SER A 169 -3.02 -15.11 -16.57
N ASP A 170 -3.26 -14.66 -15.33
CA ASP A 170 -4.36 -15.17 -14.51
C ASP A 170 -5.63 -14.35 -14.73
N LEU A 171 -6.41 -14.77 -15.73
CA LEU A 171 -7.76 -14.27 -16.02
C LEU A 171 -8.79 -14.55 -14.90
N HIS A 172 -8.39 -15.23 -13.81
CA HIS A 172 -9.28 -15.61 -12.71
C HIS A 172 -9.02 -14.77 -11.44
N PHE A 173 -9.38 -13.50 -11.55
CA PHE A 173 -9.32 -12.38 -10.57
C PHE A 173 -9.60 -12.69 -9.08
N MET A 174 -10.32 -13.75 -8.73
CA MET A 174 -10.75 -14.04 -7.35
C MET A 174 -10.20 -15.34 -6.76
N SER A 175 -9.48 -16.16 -7.55
CA SER A 175 -9.07 -17.51 -7.12
C SER A 175 -7.61 -17.62 -6.69
N THR A 176 -6.73 -16.72 -7.13
CA THR A 176 -5.28 -16.82 -6.85
C THR A 176 -4.86 -16.02 -5.61
N VAL A 177 -5.50 -14.89 -5.32
CA VAL A 177 -5.28 -14.13 -4.07
C VAL A 177 -5.69 -14.95 -2.83
N THR A 178 -6.57 -15.94 -3.01
CA THR A 178 -6.98 -16.90 -1.96
C THR A 178 -6.06 -18.11 -1.82
N GLN A 179 -5.05 -18.29 -2.68
CA GLN A 179 -4.17 -19.47 -2.61
C GLN A 179 -3.01 -19.30 -1.62
N HIS A 180 -2.53 -18.07 -1.42
CA HIS A 180 -1.39 -17.81 -0.53
C HIS A 180 -1.86 -17.36 0.85
N ASN A 181 -1.44 -18.09 1.87
CA ASN A 181 -1.86 -17.84 3.24
C ASN A 181 -0.93 -16.80 3.89
N SER A 182 -1.46 -15.63 4.25
CA SER A 182 -0.70 -14.59 4.96
C SER A 182 -0.18 -15.06 6.33
N GLU A 183 -0.77 -16.11 6.89
CA GLU A 183 -0.33 -16.77 8.13
C GLU A 183 1.03 -17.47 7.97
N GLU A 184 1.43 -17.82 6.73
CA GLU A 184 2.68 -18.53 6.44
C GLU A 184 3.86 -17.59 6.13
N VAL A 185 3.62 -16.28 6.14
CA VAL A 185 4.68 -15.29 5.96
C VAL A 185 5.71 -15.47 7.07
N ARG A 186 6.97 -15.69 6.67
CA ARG A 186 8.08 -15.85 7.62
C ARG A 186 8.51 -14.50 8.17
N TRP A 187 8.69 -14.44 9.47
CA TRP A 187 9.22 -13.27 10.16
C TRP A 187 10.64 -13.60 10.64
N PHE A 188 11.60 -12.78 10.26
CA PHE A 188 13.01 -12.99 10.61
C PHE A 188 13.61 -11.76 11.26
N THR A 189 13.99 -11.88 12.53
CA THR A 189 14.65 -10.80 13.27
C THR A 189 16.11 -10.69 12.86
N VAL A 190 16.48 -9.55 12.28
CA VAL A 190 17.85 -9.25 11.90
C VAL A 190 18.65 -8.91 13.16
N ARG A 191 19.71 -9.67 13.42
CA ARG A 191 20.59 -9.45 14.59
C ARG A 191 21.97 -8.95 14.19
N ASP A 192 22.47 -9.40 13.04
CA ASP A 192 23.82 -9.08 12.56
C ASP A 192 23.92 -9.16 11.03
N LEU A 193 25.07 -8.75 10.49
CA LEU A 193 25.31 -8.79 9.05
C LEU A 193 25.30 -10.22 8.48
N PRO A 194 25.95 -11.23 9.07
CA PRO A 194 25.92 -12.60 8.54
C PRO A 194 24.50 -13.17 8.43
N SER A 195 23.67 -13.01 9.46
CA SER A 195 22.30 -13.50 9.48
C SER A 195 21.42 -12.84 8.42
N LEU A 196 21.57 -11.54 8.21
CA LEU A 196 20.93 -10.81 7.11
C LEU A 196 21.35 -11.38 5.74
N MET A 197 22.66 -11.57 5.53
CA MET A 197 23.19 -12.04 4.26
C MET A 197 22.70 -13.45 3.90
N VAL A 198 22.53 -14.33 4.88
CA VAL A 198 21.93 -15.66 4.68
C VAL A 198 20.50 -15.55 4.14
N GLN A 199 19.69 -14.62 4.66
CA GLN A 199 18.31 -14.43 4.19
C GLN A 199 18.25 -13.82 2.79
N LEU A 200 19.13 -12.86 2.48
CA LEU A 200 19.16 -12.18 1.18
C LEU A 200 19.74 -13.04 0.04
N THR A 201 20.48 -14.10 0.36
CA THR A 201 21.04 -15.04 -0.62
C THR A 201 20.28 -16.36 -0.71
N GLY A 202 19.43 -16.64 0.28
CA GLY A 202 18.58 -17.83 0.31
C GLY A 202 17.37 -17.75 -0.63
N ALA A 203 16.65 -18.86 -0.72
CA ALA A 203 15.38 -18.96 -1.45
C ALA A 203 14.14 -18.60 -0.60
N ALA A 204 14.35 -18.15 0.64
CA ALA A 204 13.28 -17.80 1.56
C ALA A 204 12.69 -16.42 1.22
N ALA A 205 11.46 -16.20 1.66
CA ALA A 205 10.70 -14.98 1.46
C ALA A 205 9.91 -14.65 2.73
N GLY A 206 9.63 -13.38 2.96
CA GLY A 206 8.87 -12.96 4.13
C GLY A 206 9.12 -11.51 4.54
N MET A 207 9.17 -11.28 5.84
CA MET A 207 9.37 -9.98 6.47
C MET A 207 10.61 -10.00 7.36
N LEU A 208 11.56 -9.09 7.11
CA LEU A 208 12.69 -8.85 7.98
C LEU A 208 12.26 -7.89 9.10
N VAL A 209 12.42 -8.29 10.36
CA VAL A 209 12.16 -7.43 11.51
C VAL A 209 13.50 -6.81 11.92
N VAL A 210 13.58 -5.49 11.83
CA VAL A 210 14.77 -4.71 12.21
C VAL A 210 14.40 -3.85 13.40
N GLN A 211 14.95 -4.22 14.54
CA GLN A 211 14.83 -3.49 15.78
C GLN A 211 15.89 -2.37 15.78
N VAL A 212 15.43 -1.12 15.83
CA VAL A 212 16.26 0.08 15.66
C VAL A 212 16.50 0.75 17.00
N SER A 213 17.71 0.58 17.51
CA SER A 213 18.20 1.13 18.78
C SER A 213 19.37 2.09 18.55
N SER A 214 19.89 2.67 19.64
CA SER A 214 21.12 3.46 19.66
C SER A 214 22.06 2.82 20.67
N ASP A 215 22.97 1.97 20.20
CA ASP A 215 23.88 1.21 21.07
C ASP A 215 25.16 1.98 21.44
N SER A 216 25.43 3.15 20.83
CA SER A 216 26.64 3.95 21.16
C SER A 216 26.56 5.43 20.74
N GLU A 217 27.40 6.25 21.38
CA GLU A 217 27.62 7.67 21.07
C GLU A 217 28.26 7.85 19.67
N PRO A 218 27.80 8.81 18.85
CA PRO A 218 26.82 9.84 19.17
C PRO A 218 25.37 9.36 19.05
N ALA A 219 24.54 9.78 20.00
CA ALA A 219 23.10 9.52 20.00
C ALA A 219 22.44 9.96 18.68
N GLY A 220 21.77 9.01 18.01
CA GLY A 220 20.94 9.31 16.83
C GLY A 220 21.32 8.58 15.54
N VAL A 221 22.35 7.73 15.54
CA VAL A 221 22.60 6.80 14.42
C VAL A 221 21.68 5.59 14.58
N PRO A 222 20.82 5.26 13.60
CA PRO A 222 19.97 4.08 13.65
C PRO A 222 20.80 2.78 13.53
N LEU A 223 20.95 2.07 14.64
CA LEU A 223 21.65 0.78 14.71
C LEU A 223 20.66 -0.37 14.83
N VAL A 224 21.06 -1.55 14.35
CA VAL A 224 20.32 -2.79 14.57
C VAL A 224 20.63 -3.31 15.97
N GLU A 225 19.59 -3.44 16.80
CA GLU A 225 19.73 -3.91 18.18
C GLU A 225 20.33 -5.32 18.22
N GLY A 226 21.33 -5.50 19.10
CA GLY A 226 22.00 -6.79 19.26
C GLY A 226 23.08 -7.08 18.23
N SER A 227 23.44 -6.12 17.37
CA SER A 227 24.53 -6.26 16.38
C SER A 227 25.93 -6.34 16.97
N GLY A 228 26.08 -6.08 18.28
CA GLY A 228 27.34 -6.25 19.01
C GLY A 228 28.51 -5.52 18.34
N GLU A 229 29.66 -6.18 18.24
CA GLU A 229 30.87 -5.61 17.64
C GLU A 229 30.76 -5.30 16.14
N SER A 230 29.75 -5.85 15.43
CA SER A 230 29.57 -5.61 14.00
C SER A 230 28.95 -4.25 13.69
N SER A 231 28.32 -3.59 14.68
CA SER A 231 27.70 -2.25 14.59
C SER A 231 26.88 -2.05 13.30
N LEU A 232 26.05 -3.05 12.95
CA LEU A 232 25.23 -3.01 11.73
C LEU A 232 24.26 -1.82 11.79
N THR A 233 24.37 -0.90 10.84
CA THR A 233 23.48 0.27 10.79
C THR A 233 22.25 -0.02 9.93
N LEU A 234 21.15 0.71 10.15
CA LEU A 234 20.00 0.67 9.24
C LEU A 234 20.39 1.08 7.82
N GLN A 235 21.36 1.98 7.67
CA GLN A 235 21.87 2.39 6.36
C GLN A 235 22.49 1.22 5.59
N ASP A 236 23.27 0.38 6.28
CA ASP A 236 23.87 -0.83 5.69
C ASP A 236 22.79 -1.82 5.27
N VAL A 237 21.77 -2.02 6.11
CA VAL A 237 20.62 -2.88 5.79
C VAL A 237 19.92 -2.40 4.51
N LEU A 238 19.60 -1.11 4.42
CA LEU A 238 18.95 -0.53 3.24
C LEU A 238 19.82 -0.63 1.99
N LEU A 239 21.14 -0.42 2.10
CA LEU A 239 22.08 -0.55 0.99
C LEU A 239 22.11 -2.00 0.45
N LEU A 240 22.19 -2.99 1.35
CA LEU A 240 22.20 -4.40 0.97
C LEU A 240 20.88 -4.82 0.31
N LEU A 241 19.75 -4.32 0.82
CA LEU A 241 18.44 -4.54 0.23
C LEU A 241 18.31 -3.91 -1.16
N GLY A 242 18.90 -2.73 -1.38
CA GLY A 242 18.95 -2.08 -2.69
C GLY A 242 19.80 -2.86 -3.71
N GLN A 243 20.94 -3.41 -3.27
CA GLN A 243 21.78 -4.29 -4.09
C GLN A 243 21.11 -5.63 -4.43
N ARG A 244 20.09 -6.02 -3.66
CA ARG A 244 19.35 -7.28 -3.77
C ARG A 244 17.86 -7.03 -4.02
N ALA A 245 17.55 -6.20 -5.02
CA ALA A 245 16.18 -5.79 -5.31
C ALA A 245 15.20 -6.96 -5.55
N GLU A 246 15.68 -8.08 -6.09
CA GLU A 246 14.88 -9.29 -6.35
C GLU A 246 14.65 -10.16 -5.09
N ALA A 247 15.34 -9.89 -3.98
CA ALA A 247 15.17 -10.67 -2.75
C ALA A 247 13.77 -10.40 -2.15
N PRO A 248 12.91 -11.43 -2.00
CA PRO A 248 11.49 -11.29 -1.64
C PRO A 248 11.30 -11.09 -0.13
N TRP A 249 11.91 -10.03 0.39
CA TRP A 249 11.85 -9.64 1.79
C TRP A 249 11.29 -8.22 1.95
N GLY A 250 10.15 -8.09 2.63
CA GLY A 250 9.72 -6.81 3.19
C GLY A 250 10.55 -6.45 4.43
N VAL A 251 10.39 -5.23 4.94
CA VAL A 251 11.11 -4.75 6.13
C VAL A 251 10.14 -4.14 7.13
N HIS A 252 10.18 -4.59 8.38
CA HIS A 252 9.47 -4.01 9.51
C HIS A 252 10.48 -3.34 10.45
N LEU A 253 10.46 -2.02 10.50
CA LEU A 253 11.27 -1.23 11.41
C LEU A 253 10.51 -1.05 12.73
N ARG A 254 11.08 -1.55 13.82
CA ARG A 254 10.61 -1.32 15.19
C ARG A 254 11.54 -0.32 15.85
N ILE A 255 11.04 0.86 16.19
CA ILE A 255 11.88 2.01 16.54
C ILE A 255 11.69 2.40 18.00
N CYS A 256 12.79 2.56 18.74
CA CYS A 256 12.76 2.79 20.18
C CYS A 256 12.55 4.26 20.60
N THR A 257 12.93 5.24 19.75
CA THR A 257 12.84 6.66 20.12
C THR A 257 12.43 7.56 18.95
N GLN A 258 11.87 8.73 19.29
CA GLN A 258 11.46 9.75 18.30
C GLN A 258 12.65 10.27 17.48
N GLN A 259 13.83 10.40 18.07
CA GLN A 259 15.05 10.81 17.35
C GLN A 259 15.46 9.78 16.29
N LEU A 260 15.40 8.49 16.66
CA LEU A 260 15.70 7.39 15.73
C LEU A 260 14.63 7.26 14.64
N LEU A 261 13.38 7.59 14.94
CA LEU A 261 12.31 7.66 13.94
C LEU A 261 12.66 8.67 12.84
N GLU A 262 13.00 9.90 13.21
CA GLU A 262 13.36 10.92 12.22
C GLU A 262 14.58 10.51 11.39
N ALA A 263 15.62 9.97 12.03
CA ALA A 263 16.83 9.52 11.34
C ALA A 263 16.52 8.36 10.36
N SER A 264 15.72 7.38 10.80
CA SER A 264 15.32 6.24 9.97
C SER A 264 14.46 6.67 8.77
N LEU A 265 13.51 7.58 8.97
CA LEU A 265 12.68 8.11 7.87
C LEU A 265 13.50 8.90 6.85
N LYS A 266 14.52 9.66 7.29
CA LYS A 266 15.46 10.34 6.39
C LYS A 266 16.28 9.34 5.57
N LEU A 267 16.72 8.23 6.17
CA LEU A 267 17.41 7.15 5.46
C LEU A 267 16.50 6.49 4.42
N LEU A 268 15.25 6.18 4.77
CA LEU A 268 14.25 5.63 3.85
C LEU A 268 13.98 6.59 2.68
N HIS A 269 13.79 7.88 2.96
CA HIS A 269 13.62 8.89 1.92
C HIS A 269 14.83 8.96 0.97
N SER A 270 16.04 8.89 1.54
CA SER A 270 17.28 8.90 0.78
C SER A 270 17.40 7.67 -0.14
N ALA A 271 17.13 6.47 0.39
CA ALA A 271 17.14 5.22 -0.38
C ALA A 271 16.07 5.20 -1.47
N TYR A 272 14.85 5.66 -1.16
CA TYR A 272 13.76 5.77 -2.15
C TYR A 272 14.10 6.75 -3.27
N SER A 273 14.68 7.91 -2.94
CA SER A 273 15.10 8.92 -3.92
C SER A 273 16.26 8.46 -4.81
N ARG A 274 17.08 7.51 -4.34
CA ARG A 274 18.15 6.87 -5.11
C ARG A 274 17.69 5.62 -5.88
N GLU A 275 16.39 5.32 -5.90
CA GLU A 275 15.85 4.11 -6.53
C GLU A 275 16.37 2.79 -5.91
N GLU A 276 16.75 2.81 -4.63
CA GLU A 276 17.28 1.65 -3.90
C GLU A 276 16.22 0.96 -3.02
N LEU A 277 15.02 1.54 -2.89
CA LEU A 277 13.97 1.03 -2.00
C LEU A 277 12.70 0.70 -2.78
N TYR A 278 12.59 -0.56 -3.19
CA TYR A 278 11.44 -1.11 -3.92
C TYR A 278 10.88 -2.37 -3.28
N ARG A 279 10.47 -2.26 -2.02
CA ARG A 279 9.89 -3.34 -1.22
C ARG A 279 8.99 -2.77 -0.12
N PRO A 280 8.04 -3.55 0.44
CA PRO A 280 7.21 -3.12 1.55
C PRO A 280 8.05 -2.70 2.76
N VAL A 281 7.73 -1.54 3.33
CA VAL A 281 8.31 -1.03 4.56
C VAL A 281 7.21 -0.73 5.57
N TRP A 282 7.28 -1.41 6.70
CA TRP A 282 6.40 -1.25 7.83
C TRP A 282 7.14 -0.55 8.96
N ILE A 283 6.46 0.30 9.71
CA ILE A 283 7.08 1.06 10.79
C ILE A 283 6.20 1.08 12.04
N SER A 284 6.80 0.79 13.18
CA SER A 284 6.20 0.92 14.51
C SER A 284 7.15 1.64 15.46
N MET A 285 6.57 2.29 16.46
CA MET A 285 7.29 2.77 17.63
C MET A 285 7.12 1.77 18.78
N GLU A 286 8.19 1.52 19.52
CA GLU A 286 8.14 0.73 20.75
C GLU A 286 7.91 1.62 21.98
N GLY A 287 7.16 1.10 22.96
CA GLY A 287 6.95 1.75 24.27
C GLY A 287 5.55 2.31 24.50
N VAL A 288 5.13 2.32 25.77
CA VAL A 288 3.77 2.64 26.25
C VAL A 288 3.39 4.13 26.11
N GLN A 289 4.35 5.00 25.77
CA GLN A 289 4.22 6.47 25.76
C GLN A 289 4.43 7.10 24.37
N SER A 290 4.41 6.33 23.28
CA SER A 290 4.54 6.92 21.96
C SER A 290 3.33 7.81 21.68
N ASN A 291 3.53 9.13 21.57
CA ASN A 291 2.50 10.05 21.13
C ASN A 291 2.14 9.70 19.68
N THR A 292 1.05 8.96 19.50
CA THR A 292 0.57 8.47 18.20
C THR A 292 0.45 9.60 17.17
N GLN A 293 0.04 10.80 17.59
CA GLN A 293 -0.08 11.95 16.70
C GLN A 293 1.29 12.49 16.25
N GLU A 294 2.27 12.52 17.14
CA GLU A 294 3.65 12.92 16.80
C GLU A 294 4.31 11.91 15.86
N PHE A 295 4.12 10.61 16.13
CA PHE A 295 4.58 9.53 15.25
C PHE A 295 4.01 9.67 13.84
N VAL A 296 2.68 9.77 13.71
CA VAL A 296 2.02 9.88 12.40
C VAL A 296 2.45 11.16 11.67
N SER A 297 2.43 12.31 12.34
CA SER A 297 2.82 13.58 11.72
C SER A 297 4.29 13.60 11.26
N THR A 298 5.17 12.91 11.98
CA THR A 298 6.58 12.76 11.59
C THR A 298 6.72 11.89 10.36
N VAL A 299 6.02 10.75 10.30
CA VAL A 299 5.99 9.88 9.12
C VAL A 299 5.42 10.62 7.90
N GLU A 300 4.27 11.29 8.06
CA GLU A 300 3.63 12.06 6.99
C GLU A 300 4.55 13.15 6.42
N ARG A 301 5.31 13.80 7.29
CA ARG A 301 6.24 14.88 6.92
C ARG A 301 7.51 14.37 6.24
N LEU A 302 8.11 13.29 6.72
CA LEU A 302 9.44 12.87 6.30
C LEU A 302 9.42 11.77 5.24
N PHE A 303 8.56 10.75 5.39
CA PHE A 303 8.49 9.63 4.46
C PHE A 303 7.13 8.92 4.56
N PRO A 304 6.09 9.42 3.85
CA PRO A 304 4.72 8.91 4.00
C PRO A 304 4.46 7.58 3.27
N TYR A 305 5.45 7.06 2.55
CA TYR A 305 5.34 5.89 1.68
C TYR A 305 5.52 4.56 2.44
N VAL A 306 4.91 4.41 3.61
CA VAL A 306 5.08 3.23 4.49
C VAL A 306 3.74 2.71 5.00
N THR A 307 3.74 1.44 5.43
CA THR A 307 2.65 0.89 6.23
C THR A 307 2.90 1.20 7.70
N LEU A 308 1.90 1.77 8.38
CA LEU A 308 1.98 2.07 9.80
C LEU A 308 1.55 0.86 10.62
N VAL A 309 2.28 0.56 11.70
CA VAL A 309 1.92 -0.49 12.65
C VAL A 309 1.67 0.09 14.05
N PRO A 310 0.55 0.80 14.25
CA PRO A 310 0.12 1.34 15.54
C PRO A 310 -0.81 0.37 16.30
N ALA A 311 -1.01 0.61 17.59
CA ALA A 311 -2.05 -0.07 18.37
C ALA A 311 -3.47 0.46 18.05
N THR A 312 -3.62 1.75 17.73
CA THR A 312 -4.91 2.38 17.37
C THR A 312 -4.72 3.62 16.46
N LEU A 313 -5.38 3.67 15.30
CA LEU A 313 -5.46 4.87 14.45
C LEU A 313 -6.83 4.95 13.78
N SER A 314 -7.51 6.08 13.85
CA SER A 314 -8.81 6.26 13.19
C SER A 314 -8.76 7.03 11.87
N THR A 315 -7.61 7.60 11.47
CA THR A 315 -7.59 8.59 10.38
C THR A 315 -6.21 8.71 9.71
N VAL A 316 -5.77 7.70 8.95
CA VAL A 316 -4.59 7.82 8.06
C VAL A 316 -4.90 7.26 6.67
N SER A 317 -4.32 7.83 5.62
CA SER A 317 -4.42 7.29 4.25
C SER A 317 -3.40 6.19 3.97
N GLN A 318 -2.37 6.06 4.80
CA GLN A 318 -1.43 4.95 4.74
C GLN A 318 -2.16 3.63 5.00
N ARG A 319 -1.60 2.54 4.47
CA ARG A 319 -1.99 1.22 4.93
C ARG A 319 -1.61 1.10 6.41
N VAL A 320 -2.49 0.49 7.19
CA VAL A 320 -2.29 0.25 8.62
C VAL A 320 -2.40 -1.23 8.87
N ALA A 321 -1.43 -1.77 9.60
CA ALA A 321 -1.50 -3.10 10.20
C ALA A 321 -1.63 -2.95 11.71
N VAL A 322 -2.61 -3.61 12.33
CA VAL A 322 -2.85 -3.48 13.77
C VAL A 322 -2.33 -4.71 14.49
N HIS A 323 -1.49 -4.48 15.51
CA HIS A 323 -1.05 -5.52 16.41
C HIS A 323 -2.16 -5.88 17.40
N LEU A 324 -2.57 -7.15 17.41
CA LEU A 324 -3.58 -7.69 18.31
C LEU A 324 -2.89 -8.58 19.34
N ASN A 325 -2.95 -8.19 20.61
CA ASN A 325 -2.41 -9.00 21.71
C ASN A 325 -3.29 -10.22 22.01
N THR A 326 -4.60 -10.12 21.72
CA THR A 326 -5.57 -11.21 21.82
C THR A 326 -6.66 -11.02 20.77
N LEU A 327 -7.21 -12.13 20.26
CA LEU A 327 -8.36 -12.07 19.37
C LEU A 327 -9.64 -11.77 20.18
N PRO A 328 -10.46 -10.79 19.78
CA PRO A 328 -11.73 -10.53 20.43
C PRO A 328 -12.65 -11.75 20.39
N HIS A 329 -13.30 -12.06 21.52
CA HIS A 329 -14.22 -13.18 21.66
C HIS A 329 -15.67 -12.72 21.89
N GLY A 330 -16.62 -13.59 21.56
CA GLY A 330 -18.05 -13.31 21.71
C GLY A 330 -18.62 -12.36 20.64
N ARG A 331 -19.95 -12.17 20.65
CA ARG A 331 -20.66 -11.50 19.54
C ARG A 331 -20.22 -10.04 19.32
N GLU A 332 -20.00 -9.29 20.38
CA GLU A 332 -19.54 -7.90 20.30
C GLU A 332 -18.08 -7.80 19.84
N GLY A 333 -17.22 -8.69 20.35
CA GLY A 333 -15.82 -8.80 19.90
C GLY A 333 -15.72 -9.12 18.41
N LEU A 334 -16.53 -10.06 17.92
CA LEU A 334 -16.59 -10.42 16.50
C LEU A 334 -17.06 -9.25 15.62
N ASN A 335 -18.02 -8.45 16.08
CA ASN A 335 -18.44 -7.24 15.36
C ASN A 335 -17.32 -6.19 15.28
N SER A 336 -16.56 -6.00 16.36
CA SER A 336 -15.40 -5.11 16.38
C SER A 336 -14.28 -5.61 15.47
N LEU A 337 -13.98 -6.92 15.51
CA LEU A 337 -13.02 -7.57 14.63
C LEU A 337 -13.39 -7.41 13.16
N LYS A 338 -14.67 -7.61 12.81
CA LYS A 338 -15.18 -7.39 11.45
C LYS A 338 -14.93 -5.95 10.97
N LYS A 339 -15.22 -4.94 11.81
CA LYS A 339 -14.94 -3.52 11.51
C LYS A 339 -13.45 -3.21 11.37
N MET A 340 -12.58 -3.97 12.04
CA MET A 340 -11.13 -3.84 11.89
C MET A 340 -10.66 -4.49 10.59
N MET A 341 -11.14 -5.68 10.27
CA MET A 341 -10.82 -6.37 9.01
C MET A 341 -11.19 -5.51 7.79
N ASP A 342 -12.36 -4.85 7.83
CA ASP A 342 -12.76 -3.95 6.74
C ASP A 342 -11.78 -2.78 6.51
N ARG A 343 -10.89 -2.47 7.48
CA ARG A 343 -10.03 -1.28 7.46
C ARG A 343 -8.53 -1.54 7.50
N TYR A 344 -8.08 -2.60 8.18
CA TYR A 344 -6.68 -2.79 8.55
C TYR A 344 -6.24 -4.22 8.32
N ASP A 345 -4.96 -4.39 7.98
CA ASP A 345 -4.31 -5.69 8.14
C ASP A 345 -4.15 -6.00 9.64
N LEU A 346 -4.07 -7.27 9.99
CA LEU A 346 -3.97 -7.70 11.38
C LEU A 346 -2.68 -8.50 11.60
N ILE A 347 -2.02 -8.23 12.72
CA ILE A 347 -0.82 -8.94 13.18
C ILE A 347 -1.16 -9.61 14.51
N LEU A 348 -0.85 -10.90 14.64
CA LEU A 348 -0.97 -11.65 15.88
C LEU A 348 0.39 -12.24 16.26
N GLU A 349 0.80 -12.03 17.52
CA GLU A 349 1.90 -12.78 18.12
C GLU A 349 1.39 -14.12 18.66
N GLU A 350 2.08 -15.19 18.29
CA GLU A 350 1.81 -16.55 18.74
C GLU A 350 2.30 -16.74 20.19
N ASP A 351 1.64 -16.11 21.17
CA ASP A 351 1.82 -16.47 22.57
C ASP A 351 1.03 -17.76 22.86
N THR A 352 1.58 -18.63 23.72
CA THR A 352 1.03 -19.90 24.21
C THR A 352 -0.36 -19.82 24.87
N LYS A 353 -1.01 -18.64 24.85
CA LYS A 353 -2.25 -18.29 25.55
C LYS A 353 -3.49 -18.21 24.65
N HIS A 354 -3.36 -18.41 23.33
CA HIS A 354 -4.51 -18.27 22.43
C HIS A 354 -5.35 -19.56 22.36
N PRO A 355 -6.63 -19.55 22.78
CA PRO A 355 -7.48 -20.71 22.62
C PRO A 355 -7.78 -20.95 21.14
N ALA A 356 -7.61 -22.18 20.66
CA ALA A 356 -7.87 -22.59 19.27
C ALA A 356 -9.26 -22.20 18.70
N GLY A 357 -10.20 -21.80 19.57
CA GLY A 357 -11.51 -21.25 19.19
C GLY A 357 -11.45 -19.85 18.55
N ALA A 358 -10.58 -18.95 19.01
CA ALA A 358 -10.47 -17.58 18.49
C ALA A 358 -10.10 -17.56 17.00
N PHE A 359 -9.12 -18.38 16.67
CA PHE A 359 -8.57 -18.51 15.32
C PHE A 359 -9.59 -19.13 14.36
N ARG A 360 -10.39 -20.08 14.87
CA ARG A 360 -11.50 -20.68 14.12
C ARG A 360 -12.58 -19.66 13.79
N ASP A 361 -12.94 -18.79 14.74
CA ASP A 361 -13.91 -17.73 14.53
C ASP A 361 -13.43 -16.69 13.51
N PHE A 362 -12.13 -16.33 13.55
CA PHE A 362 -11.53 -15.45 12.54
C PHE A 362 -11.56 -16.08 11.13
N LYS A 363 -11.13 -17.33 10.98
CA LYS A 363 -11.18 -18.05 9.70
C LYS A 363 -12.60 -18.15 9.15
N ARG A 364 -13.59 -18.38 10.03
CA ARG A 364 -15.01 -18.35 9.66
C ARG A 364 -15.42 -16.98 9.12
N LEU A 365 -15.11 -15.90 9.85
CA LEU A 365 -15.45 -14.53 9.42
C LEU A 365 -14.81 -14.16 8.07
N LYS A 366 -13.54 -14.51 7.86
CA LYS A 366 -12.83 -14.28 6.58
C LYS A 366 -13.52 -15.01 5.42
N THR A 367 -14.04 -16.22 5.67
CA THR A 367 -14.77 -17.01 4.66
C THR A 367 -16.17 -16.47 4.38
N GLU A 368 -16.83 -15.91 5.41
CA GLU A 368 -18.18 -15.32 5.31
C GLU A 368 -18.19 -13.94 4.62
N GLN A 369 -17.08 -13.19 4.67
CA GLN A 369 -16.92 -11.91 3.96
C GLN A 369 -16.75 -12.11 2.45
N ARG A 370 -17.85 -12.38 1.74
CA ARG A 370 -17.88 -12.27 0.27
C ARG A 370 -17.93 -10.80 -0.16
N GLY A 371 -16.87 -10.31 -0.80
CA GLY A 371 -16.82 -9.00 -1.45
C GLY A 371 -16.31 -7.83 -0.61
N GLY A 372 -15.82 -8.07 0.61
CA GLY A 372 -15.15 -7.07 1.45
C GLY A 372 -13.71 -6.78 1.03
N ARG A 373 -13.04 -5.84 1.72
CA ARG A 373 -11.60 -5.59 1.56
C ARG A 373 -10.83 -6.87 1.88
N ASN A 374 -9.86 -7.21 1.04
CA ASN A 374 -9.03 -8.39 1.27
C ASN A 374 -8.10 -8.12 2.47
N THR A 375 -8.48 -8.62 3.64
CA THR A 375 -7.74 -8.43 4.89
C THR A 375 -6.67 -9.51 5.02
N ASN A 376 -5.43 -9.09 5.26
CA ASN A 376 -4.35 -10.03 5.57
C ASN A 376 -4.24 -10.22 7.08
N LEU A 377 -4.03 -11.47 7.49
CA LEU A 377 -3.70 -11.84 8.86
C LEU A 377 -2.29 -12.42 8.88
N TYR A 378 -1.40 -11.76 9.59
CA TYR A 378 -0.02 -12.22 9.73
C TYR A 378 0.20 -12.78 11.12
N MET A 379 0.89 -13.92 11.19
CA MET A 379 1.30 -14.54 12.44
C MET A 379 2.79 -14.32 12.65
N ILE A 380 3.15 -13.73 13.78
CA ILE A 380 4.53 -13.63 14.24
C ILE A 380 4.73 -14.75 15.26
N SER A 381 5.38 -15.82 14.84
CA SER A 381 5.88 -16.83 15.76
C SER A 381 7.19 -16.32 16.34
N ASP A 382 7.28 -16.21 17.67
CA ASP A 382 8.55 -15.86 18.32
C ASP A 382 9.54 -17.02 18.08
N PRO A 383 10.67 -16.80 17.40
CA PRO A 383 11.71 -17.81 17.31
C PRO A 383 12.40 -17.90 18.69
N SER A 384 11.76 -18.63 19.59
CA SER A 384 12.37 -19.05 20.86
C SER A 384 13.55 -19.98 20.62
#